data_AF-A0A955SIM1-F1
#
_entry.id   AF-A0A955SIM1-F1
#
_cell.length_a   1.000
_cell.length_b   1.000
_cell.length_c   1.000
_cell.angle_alpha   90.00
_cell.angle_beta   90.00
_cell.angle_gamma   90.00
#
_symmetry.space_group_name_H-M   'P 1'
#
loop_
_entity.id
_entity.type
_entity.pdbx_description
1 polymer ?
#
loop_
_entity_poly.entity_id
_entity_poly.type
_entity_poly.pdbx_seq_one_letter_code
_entity_poly.pdbx_strand_id
1 'polypeptide(L)'
;MNAMSSWYRPDPLTRDLIHLINARRHEHGDPSLAIEVLQALLDQDREHEVLTVLAALDESMAEWLFDLLAEAASSCLMEDENEESETYGILASFELS
;
A
#
# COMPACT_ATOMS: atom_id res chain seq x y z
N MET A 1 -7.22 39.26 10.40
CA MET A 1 -7.48 37.82 10.63
C MET A 1 -6.27 37.05 10.12
N ASN A 2 -5.34 36.69 11.01
CA ASN A 2 -4.21 35.84 10.63
C ASN A 2 -4.73 34.40 10.56
N ALA A 3 -4.86 33.87 9.35
CA ALA A 3 -4.89 32.43 9.16
C ALA A 3 -3.48 31.92 9.51
N MET A 4 -3.25 31.63 10.79
CA MET A 4 -2.16 30.72 11.13
C MET A 4 -2.49 29.45 10.38
N SER A 5 -1.70 29.15 9.35
CA SER A 5 -1.69 27.88 8.64
C SER A 5 -1.74 26.79 9.69
N SER A 6 -2.94 26.24 9.91
CA SER A 6 -3.14 25.09 10.75
C SER A 6 -2.23 24.03 10.15
N TRP A 7 -1.15 23.68 10.85
CA TRP A 7 -0.30 22.58 10.44
C TRP A 7 -1.21 21.37 10.38
N TYR A 8 -1.56 20.96 9.16
CA TYR A 8 -2.37 19.77 8.94
C TYR A 8 -1.59 18.59 9.51
N ARG A 9 -2.13 18.00 10.57
CA ARG A 9 -1.60 16.76 11.10
C ARG A 9 -2.17 15.65 10.23
N PRO A 10 -1.35 14.90 9.48
CA PRO A 10 -1.85 13.73 8.77
C PRO A 10 -2.52 12.78 9.75
N ASP A 11 -3.56 12.10 9.28
CA ASP A 11 -4.16 11.00 10.03
C ASP A 11 -3.11 9.89 10.29
N PRO A 12 -3.35 9.02 11.27
CA PRO A 12 -2.36 8.04 11.70
C PRO A 12 -1.82 7.17 10.56
N LEU A 13 -2.65 6.67 9.65
CA LEU A 13 -2.20 5.80 8.57
C LEU A 13 -1.38 6.55 7.51
N THR A 14 -1.80 7.75 7.13
CA THR A 14 -0.99 8.60 6.23
C THR A 14 0.37 8.89 6.85
N ARG A 15 0.41 9.18 8.16
CA ARG A 15 1.65 9.41 8.89
C ARG A 15 2.52 8.14 8.90
N ASP A 16 1.94 6.98 9.13
CA ASP A 16 2.66 5.71 9.21
C ASP A 16 3.23 5.31 7.84
N LEU A 17 2.48 5.52 6.75
CA LEU A 17 2.98 5.36 5.38
C LEU A 17 4.16 6.29 5.08
N ILE A 18 4.08 7.57 5.48
CA ILE A 18 5.21 8.51 5.35
C ILE A 18 6.43 8.02 6.13
N HIS A 19 6.24 7.51 7.34
CA HIS A 19 7.33 6.98 8.16
C HIS A 19 7.98 5.75 7.54
N LEU A 20 7.21 4.84 6.95
CA LEU A 20 7.73 3.66 6.26
C LEU A 20 8.62 4.04 5.09
N ILE A 21 8.15 4.94 4.23
CA ILE A 21 8.91 5.41 3.06
C ILE A 21 10.22 6.07 3.51
N ASN A 22 10.16 6.93 4.53
CA ASN A 22 11.35 7.58 5.07
C ASN A 22 12.32 6.59 5.71
N ALA A 23 11.81 5.62 6.49
CA ALA A 23 12.63 4.58 7.10
C ALA A 23 13.35 3.75 6.01
N ARG A 24 12.63 3.35 4.96
CA ARG A 24 13.22 2.63 3.84
C ARG A 24 14.27 3.44 3.09
N ARG A 25 14.05 4.75 2.90
CA ARG A 25 15.04 5.67 2.32
C ARG A 25 16.35 5.74 3.11
N HIS A 26 16.27 5.52 4.42
CA HIS A 26 17.43 5.45 5.30
C HIS A 26 17.88 4.00 5.57
N GLU A 27 17.51 3.05 4.71
CA GLU A 27 17.91 1.62 4.78
C GLU A 27 17.46 0.91 6.08
N HIS A 28 16.39 1.42 6.69
CA HIS A 28 15.78 0.90 7.93
C HIS A 28 14.32 0.44 7.74
N GLY A 29 13.91 0.15 6.50
CA GLY A 29 12.54 -0.31 6.24
C GLY A 29 12.27 -1.68 6.85
N ASP A 30 11.22 -1.78 7.66
CA ASP A 30 10.71 -3.05 8.20
C ASP A 30 9.59 -3.58 7.28
N PRO A 31 9.82 -4.67 6.53
CA PRO A 31 8.83 -5.23 5.61
C PRO A 31 7.54 -5.67 6.31
N SER A 32 7.64 -6.25 7.51
CA SER A 32 6.47 -6.77 8.23
C SER A 32 5.54 -5.63 8.67
N LEU A 33 6.12 -4.58 9.25
CA LEU A 33 5.35 -3.38 9.61
C LEU A 33 4.76 -2.69 8.36
N ALA A 34 5.51 -2.69 7.26
CA ALA A 34 5.04 -2.10 6.02
C ALA A 34 3.80 -2.82 5.49
N ILE A 35 3.81 -4.15 5.51
CA ILE A 35 2.66 -4.98 5.11
C ILE A 35 1.45 -4.66 5.99
N GLU A 36 1.60 -4.61 7.32
CA GLU A 36 0.49 -4.28 8.24
C GLU A 36 -0.16 -2.92 7.94
N VAL A 37 0.65 -1.89 7.66
CA VAL A 37 0.15 -0.55 7.31
C VAL A 37 -0.55 -0.55 5.95
N LEU A 38 0.00 -1.28 4.98
CA LEU A 38 -0.59 -1.40 3.64
C LEU A 38 -1.93 -2.15 3.69
N GLN A 39 -2.03 -3.23 4.47
CA GLN A 39 -3.29 -3.93 4.71
C GLN A 39 -4.33 -2.98 5.33
N ALA A 40 -3.96 -2.24 6.38
CA ALA A 40 -4.86 -1.29 7.00
C ALA A 40 -5.34 -0.15 6.07
N LEU A 41 -4.53 0.22 5.06
CA LEU A 41 -4.92 1.16 4.01
C LEU A 41 -5.90 0.52 3.01
N LEU A 42 -5.65 -0.73 2.60
CA LEU A 42 -6.55 -1.49 1.72
C LEU A 42 -7.92 -1.72 2.38
N ASP A 43 -7.94 -2.12 3.65
CA ASP A 43 -9.18 -2.35 4.43
C ASP A 43 -10.03 -1.06 4.59
N GLN A 44 -9.42 0.11 4.39
CA GLN A 44 -10.10 1.41 4.43
C GLN A 44 -10.48 1.95 3.05
N ASP A 45 -10.36 1.15 1.98
CA ASP A 45 -10.61 1.57 0.59
C ASP A 45 -9.67 2.71 0.13
N ARG A 46 -8.45 2.77 0.69
CA ARG A 46 -7.47 3.84 0.42
C ARG A 46 -6.40 3.42 -0.59
N GLU A 47 -6.69 2.43 -1.44
CA GLU A 47 -5.77 1.95 -2.48
C GLU A 47 -5.24 3.09 -3.38
N HIS A 48 -6.10 4.07 -3.70
CA HIS A 48 -5.74 5.17 -4.57
C HIS A 48 -4.61 6.03 -3.99
N GLU A 49 -4.55 6.16 -2.67
CA GLU A 49 -3.49 6.91 -1.99
C GLU A 49 -2.14 6.18 -2.11
N VAL A 50 -2.14 4.85 -1.95
CA VAL A 50 -0.95 4.03 -2.13
C VAL A 50 -0.46 4.10 -3.57
N LEU A 51 -1.35 4.00 -4.55
CA LEU A 51 -1.02 4.12 -5.98
C LEU A 51 -0.47 5.51 -6.32
N THR A 52 -1.03 6.56 -5.72
CA THR A 52 -0.52 7.94 -5.90
C THR A 52 0.90 8.08 -5.36
N VAL A 53 1.17 7.48 -4.20
CA VAL A 53 2.52 7.46 -3.63
C VAL A 53 3.48 6.66 -4.51
N LEU A 54 3.10 5.45 -4.94
CA LEU A 54 3.91 4.63 -5.85
C LEU A 54 4.32 5.40 -7.11
N ALA A 55 3.38 6.12 -7.73
CA ALA A 55 3.65 6.93 -8.92
C ALA A 55 4.63 8.10 -8.67
N ALA A 56 4.81 8.53 -7.41
CA ALA A 56 5.70 9.61 -7.03
C ALA A 56 7.08 9.14 -6.53
N LEU A 57 7.26 7.83 -6.36
CA LEU A 57 8.52 7.24 -5.88
C LEU A 57 9.52 7.02 -7.02
N ASP A 58 10.81 6.97 -6.67
CA ASP A 58 11.85 6.47 -7.56
C ASP A 58 11.73 4.95 -7.76
N GLU A 59 12.28 4.44 -8.87
CA GLU A 59 12.11 3.04 -9.31
C GLU A 59 12.40 2.02 -8.20
N SER A 60 13.52 2.15 -7.51
CA SER A 60 13.91 1.21 -6.44
C SER A 60 12.94 1.24 -5.25
N MET A 61 12.44 2.43 -4.90
CA MET A 61 11.51 2.59 -3.78
C MET A 61 10.11 2.13 -4.17
N ALA A 62 9.72 2.36 -5.42
CA ALA A 62 8.44 1.92 -5.98
C ALA A 62 8.39 0.39 -6.09
N GLU A 63 9.44 -0.25 -6.61
CA GLU A 63 9.57 -1.72 -6.68
C GLU A 63 9.41 -2.32 -5.28
N TRP A 64 10.16 -1.81 -4.31
CA TRP A 64 10.07 -2.27 -2.92
C TRP A 64 8.67 -2.12 -2.33
N LEU A 65 8.02 -0.97 -2.53
CA LEU A 65 6.67 -0.75 -2.00
C LEU A 65 5.61 -1.59 -2.73
N PHE A 66 5.81 -1.84 -4.03
CA PHE A 66 4.89 -2.63 -4.86
C PHE A 66 4.91 -4.11 -4.48
N ASP A 67 6.09 -4.70 -4.24
CA ASP A 67 6.20 -6.08 -3.77
C ASP A 67 5.45 -6.29 -2.45
N LEU A 68 5.61 -5.34 -1.51
CA LEU A 68 4.92 -5.38 -0.21
C LEU A 68 3.42 -5.15 -0.34
N LEU A 69 3.00 -4.29 -1.26
CA LEU A 69 1.58 -4.08 -1.56
C LEU A 69 0.93 -5.34 -2.12
N ALA A 70 1.63 -6.06 -3.01
CA ALA A 70 1.16 -7.34 -3.53
C ALA A 70 0.99 -8.38 -2.41
N GLU A 71 1.94 -8.44 -1.48
CA GLU A 71 1.87 -9.34 -0.32
C GLU A 71 0.71 -8.96 0.64
N ALA A 72 0.55 -7.67 0.91
CA ALA A 72 -0.57 -7.15 1.70
C ALA A 72 -1.93 -7.51 1.06
N ALA A 73 -2.09 -7.25 -0.23
CA ALA A 73 -3.33 -7.51 -0.97
C ALA A 73 -3.68 -9.01 -1.04
N SER A 74 -2.67 -9.87 -1.22
CA SER A 74 -2.84 -11.33 -1.21
C SER A 74 -3.42 -11.82 0.12
N SER A 75 -3.04 -11.18 1.22
CA SER A 75 -3.52 -11.54 2.56
C SER A 75 -4.95 -11.06 2.82
N CYS A 76 -5.35 -9.90 2.29
CA CYS A 76 -6.73 -9.41 2.38
C CYS A 76 -7.72 -10.30 1.61
N LEU A 77 -7.31 -10.87 0.46
CA LEU A 77 -8.16 -11.76 -0.35
C LEU A 77 -8.48 -13.08 0.37
N MET A 78 -7.63 -13.56 1.28
CA MET A 78 -7.87 -14.80 2.02
C MET A 78 -8.93 -14.67 3.13
N GLU A 79 -9.23 -13.46 3.59
CA GLU A 79 -10.32 -13.24 4.57
C GLU A 79 -11.71 -13.21 3.89
N ASP A 80 -11.75 -12.97 2.58
CA ASP A 80 -12.99 -12.83 1.78
C ASP A 80 -13.37 -14.10 0.99
N GLU A 81 -12.66 -15.23 1.18
CA GLU A 81 -12.94 -16.53 0.52
C GLU A 81 -14.30 -17.18 0.91
N ASN A 82 -15.25 -16.40 1.43
CA ASN A 82 -16.65 -16.80 1.51
C ASN A 82 -17.52 -16.21 0.38
N GLU A 83 -17.02 -15.30 -0.46
CA GLU A 83 -17.74 -14.81 -1.65
C GLU A 83 -16.89 -14.89 -2.94
N GLU A 84 -17.13 -16.00 -3.66
CA GLU A 84 -17.06 -16.13 -5.13
C GLU A 84 -15.69 -16.09 -5.84
N SER A 85 -14.99 -17.21 -5.68
CA SER A 85 -14.39 -17.97 -6.78
C SER A 85 -15.17 -17.84 -8.10
N GLU A 86 -14.69 -17.05 -9.07
CA GLU A 86 -14.80 -17.34 -10.52
C GLU A 86 -14.07 -16.35 -11.44
N THR A 87 -13.69 -15.14 -10.98
CA THR A 87 -13.18 -14.10 -11.90
C THR A 87 -11.67 -14.18 -12.18
N TYR A 88 -10.85 -14.72 -11.26
CA TYR A 88 -9.38 -14.64 -11.36
C TYR A 88 -8.71 -15.72 -12.21
N GLY A 89 -9.42 -16.77 -12.62
CA GLY A 89 -8.88 -17.81 -13.53
C GLY A 89 -8.55 -17.31 -14.95
N ILE A 90 -9.05 -16.12 -15.31
CA ILE A 90 -8.91 -15.57 -16.66
C ILE A 90 -7.52 -14.93 -16.87
N LEU A 91 -6.90 -14.32 -15.86
CA LEU A 91 -5.59 -13.66 -16.03
C LEU A 91 -4.44 -14.66 -16.17
N ALA A 92 -4.48 -15.79 -15.46
CA ALA A 92 -3.49 -16.87 -15.59
C ALA A 92 -3.53 -17.57 -16.97
N SER A 93 -4.62 -17.42 -17.72
CA SER A 93 -4.77 -18.03 -19.05
C SER A 93 -4.11 -17.21 -20.17
N PHE A 94 -3.79 -15.93 -19.93
CA PHE A 94 -3.17 -15.06 -20.94
C PHE A 94 -1.64 -15.17 -20.98
N GLU A 95 -0.99 -15.73 -19.96
CA GLU A 95 0.48 -15.85 -19.88
C GLU A 95 1.04 -17.10 -20.57
N LEU A 96 0.17 -17.97 -21.11
CA LEU A 96 0.55 -19.21 -21.79
C LEU A 96 0.14 -19.27 -23.27
N SER A 97 -0.10 -18.12 -23.92
CA SER A 97 -0.43 -18.04 -25.36
C SER A 97 0.76 -17.61 -26.23
#